data_AF-A0A356J8L0-F1
#
_entry.id   AF-A0A356J8L0-F1
#
_cell.length_a   1.000
_cell.length_b   1.000
_cell.length_c   1.000
_cell.angle_alpha   90.00
_cell.angle_beta   90.00
_cell.angle_gamma   90.00
#
_symmetry.space_group_name_H-M   'P 1'
#
loop_
_entity.id
_entity.type
_entity.pdbx_description
1 polymer ?
#
loop_
_entity_poly.entity_id
_entity_poly.type
_entity_poly.pdbx_seq_one_letter_code
_entity_poly.pdbx_strand_id
1 'polypeptide(L)'
;LSNWFVRRSRKRFWKSENDADKNHAYATLHEVLVKLSQLMAPFTPFVSEEIYKNLTGEESVHLSDFPVFDAGMIDDNLNREMAEVRNLISLGLQARATAKIKVRQPLSKVSIKAPIDNRELQDIIKDELNVKEVIIDKESATEVELDTQISEELRLEGMAREMVRFIQEMRKEAGYEVDNRIKIWHDGLPEVFSAFGELISKETLADGLNEGKSDDFDLEKEFEIEGEKLTIRIKR
;
A
#
# COMPACT_ATOMS: atom_id res chain seq x y z
N LEU A 1 3.32 -5.22 -13.61
CA LEU A 1 1.89 -5.20 -13.22
C LEU A 1 1.68 -5.41 -11.72
N SER A 2 2.03 -6.57 -11.14
CA SER A 2 1.71 -6.92 -9.73
C SER A 2 2.31 -5.97 -8.67
N ASN A 3 3.64 -5.85 -8.64
CA ASN A 3 4.34 -5.13 -7.55
C ASN A 3 4.11 -3.61 -7.51
N TRP A 4 3.67 -3.02 -8.62
CA TRP A 4 3.49 -1.57 -8.72
C TRP A 4 2.01 -1.23 -8.87
N PHE A 5 1.43 -1.51 -10.04
CA PHE A 5 0.06 -1.11 -10.35
C PHE A 5 -0.97 -1.78 -9.43
N VAL A 6 -0.98 -3.13 -9.35
CA VAL A 6 -1.99 -3.83 -8.54
C VAL A 6 -1.83 -3.49 -7.06
N ARG A 7 -0.61 -3.55 -6.52
CA ARG A 7 -0.33 -3.22 -5.11
C ARG A 7 -0.80 -1.80 -4.75
N ARG A 8 -0.45 -0.79 -5.56
CA ARG A 8 -0.82 0.61 -5.31
C ARG A 8 -2.32 0.85 -5.50
N SER A 9 -2.92 0.21 -6.50
CA SER A 9 -4.35 0.36 -6.80
C SER A 9 -5.27 -0.44 -5.87
N ARG A 10 -4.74 -1.24 -4.92
CA ARG A 10 -5.57 -2.00 -3.95
C ARG A 10 -6.64 -1.16 -3.27
N LYS A 11 -6.29 0.04 -2.79
CA LYS A 11 -7.26 0.95 -2.17
C LYS A 11 -8.33 1.39 -3.16
N ARG A 12 -7.97 1.63 -4.44
CA ARG A 12 -8.91 2.03 -5.50
C ARG A 12 -9.90 0.90 -5.81
N PHE A 13 -9.47 -0.36 -5.80
CA PHE A 13 -10.35 -1.51 -6.03
C PHE A 13 -11.37 -1.74 -4.89
N TRP A 14 -10.99 -1.44 -3.64
CA TRP A 14 -11.79 -1.71 -2.45
C TRP A 14 -12.50 -0.50 -1.83
N LYS A 15 -12.50 0.66 -2.50
CA LYS A 15 -13.38 1.77 -2.11
C LYS A 15 -14.85 1.34 -2.23
N SER A 16 -15.63 1.61 -1.19
CA SER A 16 -17.06 1.32 -1.12
C SER A 16 -17.87 2.15 -2.12
N GLU A 17 -17.40 3.36 -2.43
CA GLU A 17 -18.03 4.28 -3.39
C GLU A 17 -17.64 3.90 -4.82
N ASN A 18 -18.65 3.86 -5.71
CA ASN A 18 -18.46 3.63 -7.14
C ASN A 18 -18.12 4.95 -7.85
N ASP A 19 -16.89 5.40 -7.64
CA ASP A 19 -16.40 6.65 -8.23
C ASP A 19 -15.66 6.40 -9.55
N ALA A 20 -15.57 7.43 -10.38
CA ALA A 20 -14.86 7.40 -11.67
C ALA A 20 -13.41 6.86 -11.53
N ASP A 21 -12.73 7.20 -10.42
CA ASP A 21 -11.39 6.71 -10.11
C ASP A 21 -11.29 5.17 -10.05
N LYS A 22 -12.28 4.52 -9.42
CA LYS A 22 -12.35 3.05 -9.31
C LYS A 22 -12.60 2.42 -10.67
N ASN A 23 -13.51 2.99 -11.46
CA ASN A 23 -13.81 2.51 -12.80
C ASN A 23 -12.60 2.63 -13.73
N HIS A 24 -11.85 3.75 -13.67
CA HIS A 24 -10.61 3.90 -14.42
C HIS A 24 -9.56 2.84 -14.04
N ALA A 25 -9.40 2.55 -12.75
CA ALA A 25 -8.47 1.51 -12.30
C ALA A 25 -8.84 0.12 -12.85
N TYR A 26 -10.14 -0.23 -12.81
CA TYR A 26 -10.63 -1.50 -13.38
C TYR A 26 -10.50 -1.55 -14.89
N ALA A 27 -10.85 -0.48 -15.61
CA ALA A 27 -10.72 -0.40 -17.06
C ALA A 27 -9.27 -0.59 -17.51
N THR A 28 -8.32 0.11 -16.88
CA THR A 28 -6.88 -0.08 -17.19
C THR A 28 -6.42 -1.51 -16.90
N LEU A 29 -6.84 -2.10 -15.78
CA LEU A 29 -6.45 -3.48 -15.46
C LEU A 29 -7.03 -4.48 -16.46
N HIS A 30 -8.31 -4.31 -16.81
CA HIS A 30 -9.02 -5.13 -17.77
C HIS A 30 -8.33 -5.09 -19.14
N GLU A 31 -8.09 -3.88 -19.68
CA GLU A 31 -7.40 -3.69 -20.96
C GLU A 31 -6.04 -4.41 -20.99
N VAL A 32 -5.22 -4.20 -19.95
CA VAL A 32 -3.89 -4.82 -19.86
C VAL A 32 -3.98 -6.34 -19.81
N LEU A 33 -4.89 -6.91 -19.02
CA LEU A 33 -5.04 -8.36 -18.89
C LEU A 33 -5.61 -9.01 -20.15
N VAL A 34 -6.55 -8.36 -20.83
CA VAL A 34 -7.09 -8.82 -22.12
C VAL A 34 -5.99 -8.83 -23.17
N LYS A 35 -5.28 -7.70 -23.37
CA LYS A 35 -4.18 -7.61 -24.35
C LYS A 35 -3.05 -8.59 -24.04
N LEU A 36 -2.70 -8.74 -22.76
CA LEU A 36 -1.71 -9.73 -22.33
C LEU A 36 -2.15 -11.16 -22.65
N SER A 37 -3.43 -11.49 -22.44
CA SER A 37 -3.98 -12.81 -22.79
C SER A 37 -3.87 -13.09 -24.28
N GLN A 38 -4.18 -12.10 -25.12
CA GLN A 38 -4.04 -12.21 -26.58
C GLN A 38 -2.58 -12.42 -27.01
N LEU A 39 -1.63 -11.68 -26.43
CA LEU A 39 -0.19 -11.85 -26.69
C LEU A 39 0.34 -13.22 -26.24
N MET A 40 -0.19 -13.73 -25.13
CA MET A 40 0.23 -15.00 -24.53
C MET A 40 -0.42 -16.23 -25.19
N ALA A 41 -1.51 -16.05 -25.95
CA ALA A 41 -2.27 -17.15 -26.54
C ALA A 41 -1.43 -18.18 -27.32
N PRO A 42 -0.42 -17.79 -28.13
CA PRO A 42 0.44 -18.76 -28.83
C PRO A 42 1.36 -19.58 -27.92
N PHE A 43 1.65 -19.12 -26.70
CA PHE A 43 2.65 -19.72 -25.81
C PHE A 43 2.02 -20.44 -24.61
N THR A 44 0.91 -19.92 -24.08
CA THR A 44 0.23 -20.46 -22.88
C THR A 44 -1.29 -20.56 -23.11
N PRO A 45 -1.73 -21.37 -24.09
CA PRO A 45 -3.08 -21.31 -24.67
C PRO A 45 -4.21 -21.52 -23.66
N PHE A 46 -4.03 -22.41 -22.68
CA PHE A 46 -5.06 -22.69 -21.67
C PHE A 46 -5.19 -21.58 -20.64
N VAL A 47 -4.07 -20.99 -20.22
CA VAL A 47 -4.07 -19.91 -19.21
C VAL A 47 -4.63 -18.63 -19.82
N SER A 48 -4.21 -18.29 -21.04
CA SER A 48 -4.75 -17.12 -21.76
C SER A 48 -6.23 -17.26 -22.07
N GLU A 49 -6.70 -18.48 -22.43
CA GLU A 49 -8.11 -18.76 -22.68
C GLU A 49 -8.94 -18.51 -21.42
N GLU A 50 -8.53 -19.09 -20.29
CA GLU A 50 -9.24 -18.97 -19.02
C GLU A 50 -9.33 -17.51 -18.56
N ILE A 51 -8.23 -16.74 -18.65
CA ILE A 51 -8.22 -15.33 -18.27
C ILE A 51 -9.13 -14.52 -19.21
N TYR A 52 -8.99 -14.69 -20.53
CA TYR A 52 -9.72 -13.91 -21.52
C TYR A 52 -11.23 -14.12 -21.41
N LYS A 53 -11.69 -15.37 -21.32
CA LYS A 53 -13.12 -15.69 -21.23
C LYS A 53 -13.75 -15.15 -19.96
N ASN A 54 -13.07 -15.30 -18.82
CA ASN A 54 -13.56 -14.78 -17.54
C ASN A 54 -13.66 -13.25 -17.52
N LEU A 55 -12.81 -12.53 -18.27
CA LEU A 55 -12.81 -11.06 -18.31
C LEU A 55 -13.74 -10.46 -19.37
N THR A 56 -13.93 -11.12 -20.51
CA THR A 56 -14.64 -10.55 -21.67
C THR A 56 -16.01 -11.18 -21.91
N GLY A 57 -16.22 -12.44 -21.50
CA GLY A 57 -17.39 -13.22 -21.87
C GLY A 57 -17.40 -13.72 -23.33
N GLU A 58 -16.33 -13.46 -24.09
CA GLU A 58 -16.16 -13.89 -25.48
C GLU A 58 -15.89 -15.40 -25.59
N GLU A 59 -16.00 -15.95 -26.81
CA GLU A 59 -15.92 -17.39 -27.04
C GLU A 59 -14.54 -17.99 -26.74
N SER A 60 -13.47 -17.40 -27.28
CA SER A 60 -12.09 -17.86 -27.11
C SER A 60 -11.09 -16.77 -27.49
N VAL A 61 -9.96 -16.73 -26.78
CA VAL A 61 -8.85 -15.83 -27.12
C VAL A 61 -8.23 -16.16 -28.47
N HIS A 62 -8.29 -17.43 -28.89
CA HIS A 62 -7.70 -17.92 -30.15
C HIS A 62 -8.48 -17.51 -31.39
N LEU A 63 -9.72 -17.01 -31.19
CA LEU A 63 -10.54 -16.42 -32.24
C LEU A 63 -10.44 -14.89 -32.26
N SER A 64 -9.73 -14.28 -31.31
CA SER A 64 -9.59 -12.84 -31.21
C SER A 64 -8.44 -12.33 -32.09
N ASP A 65 -8.55 -11.08 -32.54
CA ASP A 65 -7.50 -10.42 -33.28
C ASP A 65 -6.25 -10.21 -32.43
N PHE A 66 -5.08 -10.38 -33.06
CA PHE A 66 -3.82 -10.05 -32.41
C PHE A 66 -3.76 -8.54 -32.11
N PRO A 67 -3.31 -8.12 -30.92
CA PRO A 67 -3.34 -6.72 -30.53
C PRO A 67 -2.44 -5.88 -31.44
N VAL A 68 -3.01 -4.77 -31.92
CA VAL A 68 -2.32 -3.82 -32.80
C VAL A 68 -1.65 -2.75 -31.96
N PHE A 69 -0.40 -2.43 -32.32
CA PHE A 69 0.38 -1.35 -31.71
C PHE A 69 -0.24 0.02 -32.01
N ASP A 70 -0.45 0.83 -30.98
CA ASP A 70 -0.90 2.21 -31.09
C ASP A 70 0.16 3.16 -30.50
N ALA A 71 0.83 3.92 -31.38
CA ALA A 71 1.83 4.90 -30.97
C ALA A 71 1.22 6.07 -30.19
N GLY A 72 -0.06 6.39 -30.39
CA GLY A 72 -0.73 7.51 -29.72
C GLY A 72 -0.98 7.28 -28.24
N MET A 73 -0.93 6.03 -27.79
CA MET A 73 -1.06 5.66 -26.37
C MET A 73 0.26 5.74 -25.59
N ILE A 74 1.39 6.05 -26.27
CA ILE A 74 2.70 6.12 -25.64
C ILE A 74 3.00 7.57 -25.26
N ASP A 75 3.17 7.78 -23.95
CA ASP A 75 3.74 9.01 -23.43
C ASP A 75 5.18 8.77 -22.97
N ASP A 76 6.14 9.07 -23.85
CA ASP A 76 7.57 8.92 -23.56
C ASP A 76 8.07 9.85 -22.45
N ASN A 77 7.44 11.02 -22.26
CA ASN A 77 7.79 11.93 -21.17
C ASN A 77 7.40 11.28 -19.84
N LEU A 78 6.15 10.86 -19.71
CA LEU A 78 5.67 10.19 -18.50
C LEU A 78 6.43 8.90 -18.21
N ASN A 79 6.79 8.12 -19.24
CA ASN A 79 7.61 6.92 -19.06
C ASN A 79 8.99 7.24 -18.48
N ARG A 80 9.65 8.31 -18.94
CA ARG A 80 10.93 8.76 -18.39
C ARG A 80 10.79 9.25 -16.94
N GLU A 81 9.80 10.08 -16.67
CA GLU A 81 9.54 10.57 -15.31
C GLU A 81 9.23 9.40 -14.35
N MET A 82 8.42 8.43 -14.77
CA MET A 82 8.13 7.24 -13.98
C MET A 82 9.36 6.35 -13.74
N ALA A 83 10.29 6.27 -14.70
CA ALA A 83 11.54 5.55 -14.52
C ALA A 83 12.42 6.25 -13.46
N GLU A 84 12.51 7.57 -13.50
CA GLU A 84 13.22 8.38 -12.51
C GLU A 84 12.60 8.26 -11.12
N VAL A 85 11.26 8.39 -11.00
CA VAL A 85 10.51 8.16 -9.75
C VAL A 85 10.84 6.81 -9.13
N ARG A 86 10.87 5.74 -9.92
CA ARG A 86 11.21 4.39 -9.43
C ARG A 86 12.66 4.30 -8.94
N ASN A 87 13.58 4.96 -9.63
CA ASN A 87 14.98 5.04 -9.19
C ASN A 87 15.10 5.75 -7.85
N LEU A 88 14.48 6.93 -7.70
CA LEU A 88 14.48 7.70 -6.46
C LEU A 88 13.87 6.92 -5.29
N ILE A 89 12.75 6.21 -5.52
CA ILE A 89 12.14 5.36 -4.50
C ILE A 89 13.10 4.24 -4.10
N SER A 90 13.80 3.63 -5.05
CA SER A 90 14.76 2.55 -4.76
C SER A 90 15.92 3.06 -3.90
N LEU A 91 16.48 4.24 -4.24
CA LEU A 91 17.52 4.91 -3.47
C LEU A 91 17.03 5.33 -2.08
N GLY A 92 15.82 5.89 -1.98
CA GLY A 92 15.22 6.24 -0.70
C GLY A 92 15.01 5.02 0.20
N LEU A 93 14.46 3.93 -0.32
CA LEU A 93 14.30 2.68 0.44
C LEU A 93 15.65 2.12 0.90
N GLN A 94 16.69 2.23 0.06
CA GLN A 94 18.05 1.85 0.45
C GLN A 94 18.58 2.74 1.58
N ALA A 95 18.40 4.06 1.50
CA ALA A 95 18.80 4.98 2.55
C ALA A 95 18.09 4.66 3.89
N ARG A 96 16.80 4.30 3.85
CA ARG A 96 16.06 3.83 5.04
C ARG A 96 16.64 2.55 5.63
N ALA A 97 16.98 1.59 4.78
CA ALA A 97 17.59 0.33 5.20
C ALA A 97 18.96 0.57 5.88
N THR A 98 19.79 1.46 5.32
CA THR A 98 21.08 1.87 5.90
C THR A 98 20.89 2.54 7.26
N ALA A 99 19.88 3.41 7.39
CA ALA A 99 19.51 4.06 8.65
C ALA A 99 18.78 3.12 9.63
N LYS A 100 18.50 1.87 9.24
CA LYS A 100 17.71 0.87 9.99
C LYS A 100 16.29 1.34 10.37
N ILE A 101 15.72 2.24 9.57
CA ILE A 101 14.36 2.75 9.77
C ILE A 101 13.38 1.90 8.96
N LYS A 102 12.43 1.24 9.64
CA LYS A 102 11.40 0.42 8.98
C LYS A 102 10.48 1.27 8.12
N VAL A 103 10.01 0.74 6.99
CA VAL A 103 9.15 1.50 6.05
C VAL A 103 7.87 2.05 6.71
N ARG A 104 7.32 1.31 7.67
CA ARG A 104 6.11 1.68 8.43
C ARG A 104 6.27 2.91 9.32
N GLN A 105 7.48 3.22 9.77
CA GLN A 105 7.75 4.45 10.50
C GLN A 105 7.60 5.63 9.53
N PRO A 106 6.64 6.54 9.68
CA PRO A 106 6.59 7.71 8.82
C PRO A 106 7.78 8.63 9.10
N LEU A 107 8.28 9.28 8.05
CA LEU A 107 9.30 10.32 8.14
C LEU A 107 8.72 11.68 7.76
N SER A 108 9.31 12.76 8.25
CA SER A 108 8.84 14.13 7.97
C SER A 108 8.93 14.43 6.48
N LYS A 109 10.12 14.28 5.90
CA LYS A 109 10.39 14.71 4.53
C LYS A 109 11.47 13.88 3.83
N VAL A 110 11.44 13.94 2.52
CA VAL A 110 12.52 13.52 1.63
C VAL A 110 12.91 14.68 0.74
N SER A 111 14.20 14.93 0.58
CA SER A 111 14.74 15.84 -0.41
C SER A 111 15.19 15.05 -1.64
N ILE A 112 14.74 15.44 -2.82
CA ILE A 112 15.13 14.84 -4.10
C ILE A 112 15.78 15.88 -4.99
N LYS A 113 16.80 15.47 -5.74
CA LYS A 113 17.50 16.36 -6.68
C LYS A 113 16.74 16.55 -8.00
N ALA A 114 15.98 15.53 -8.40
CA ALA A 114 15.25 15.50 -9.65
C ALA A 114 14.11 16.54 -9.71
N PRO A 115 13.97 17.31 -10.80
CA PRO A 115 12.88 18.26 -10.98
C PRO A 115 11.60 17.54 -11.45
N ILE A 116 10.96 16.80 -10.53
CA ILE A 116 9.68 16.14 -10.81
C ILE A 116 8.57 17.12 -10.43
N ASP A 117 8.09 17.92 -11.39
CA ASP A 117 7.05 18.92 -11.15
C ASP A 117 5.64 18.31 -11.08
N ASN A 118 5.47 17.09 -11.58
CA ASN A 118 4.18 16.39 -11.56
C ASN A 118 3.82 15.96 -10.13
N ARG A 119 2.78 16.58 -9.58
CA ARG A 119 2.28 16.31 -8.22
C ARG A 119 1.87 14.85 -8.00
N GLU A 120 1.26 14.20 -9.00
CA GLU A 120 0.86 12.79 -8.87
C GLU A 120 2.09 11.87 -8.72
N LEU A 121 3.20 12.21 -9.38
CA LEU A 121 4.45 11.49 -9.26
C LEU A 121 5.14 11.75 -7.92
N GLN A 122 5.05 12.96 -7.38
CA GLN A 122 5.52 13.24 -6.03
C GLN A 122 4.69 12.49 -4.97
N ASP A 123 3.37 12.39 -5.14
CA ASP A 123 2.50 11.58 -4.27
C ASP A 123 2.88 10.09 -4.35
N ILE A 124 3.29 9.62 -5.53
CA ILE A 124 3.86 8.26 -5.70
C ILE A 124 5.10 8.07 -4.83
N ILE A 125 6.04 9.01 -4.85
CA ILE A 125 7.26 8.96 -4.02
C ILE A 125 6.89 9.01 -2.53
N LYS A 126 5.99 9.91 -2.16
CA LYS A 126 5.52 10.13 -0.79
C LYS A 126 4.97 8.84 -0.17
N ASP A 127 4.08 8.17 -0.90
CA ASP A 127 3.44 6.94 -0.45
C ASP A 127 4.43 5.78 -0.31
N GLU A 128 5.35 5.60 -1.26
CA GLU A 128 6.29 4.47 -1.26
C GLU A 128 7.39 4.64 -0.21
N LEU A 129 7.86 5.87 -0.03
CA LEU A 129 8.85 6.20 1.00
C LEU A 129 8.21 6.46 2.36
N ASN A 130 6.88 6.50 2.47
CA ASN A 130 6.13 6.81 3.69
C ASN A 130 6.64 8.09 4.38
N VAL A 131 6.69 9.18 3.62
CA VAL A 131 7.10 10.51 4.08
C VAL A 131 5.90 11.47 4.10
N LYS A 132 5.96 12.57 4.84
CA LYS A 132 4.88 13.58 4.82
C LYS A 132 5.05 14.58 3.70
N GLU A 133 6.28 14.87 3.31
CA GLU A 133 6.62 15.88 2.30
C GLU A 133 7.74 15.42 1.36
N VAL A 134 7.69 15.88 0.12
CA VAL A 134 8.76 15.74 -0.88
C VAL A 134 9.25 17.15 -1.20
N ILE A 135 10.54 17.40 -0.99
CA ILE A 135 11.19 18.68 -1.27
C ILE A 135 12.11 18.49 -2.47
N ILE A 136 12.03 19.41 -3.44
CA ILE A 136 12.97 19.43 -4.56
C ILE A 136 14.15 20.31 -4.16
N ASP A 137 15.31 19.69 -3.99
CA ASP A 137 16.58 20.36 -3.67
C ASP A 137 17.61 20.08 -4.75
N LYS A 138 17.73 21.02 -5.70
CA LYS A 138 18.64 20.91 -6.85
C LYS A 138 20.11 21.00 -6.45
N GLU A 139 20.41 21.55 -5.28
CA GLU A 139 21.77 21.76 -4.79
C GLU A 139 22.28 20.60 -3.94
N SER A 140 21.42 19.62 -3.61
CA SER A 140 21.83 18.47 -2.81
C SER A 140 22.97 17.68 -3.47
N ALA A 141 23.90 17.24 -2.61
CA ALA A 141 25.04 16.40 -2.98
C ALA A 141 24.61 14.98 -3.38
N THR A 142 23.43 14.53 -2.92
CA THR A 142 22.89 13.20 -3.20
C THR A 142 21.58 13.28 -3.98
N GLU A 143 21.21 12.22 -4.68
CA GLU A 143 19.94 12.20 -5.43
C GLU A 143 18.71 12.17 -4.52
N VAL A 144 18.84 11.51 -3.35
CA VAL A 144 17.77 11.34 -2.37
C VAL A 144 18.36 11.45 -0.96
N GLU A 145 17.80 12.34 -0.16
CA GLU A 145 18.16 12.54 1.24
C GLU A 145 16.90 12.46 2.11
N LEU A 146 16.95 11.68 3.18
CA LEU A 146 15.82 11.49 4.09
C LEU A 146 16.07 12.25 5.38
N ASP A 147 15.03 12.92 5.88
CA ASP A 147 15.07 13.44 7.23
C ASP A 147 14.85 12.29 8.23
N THR A 148 15.93 11.91 8.91
CA THR A 148 15.94 10.84 9.89
C THR A 148 15.51 11.29 11.28
N GLN A 149 15.20 12.57 11.49
CA GLN A 149 14.69 13.04 12.77
C GLN A 149 13.23 12.62 12.93
N ILE A 150 12.99 11.73 13.88
CA ILE A 150 11.64 11.25 14.21
C ILE A 150 11.10 12.11 15.34
N SER A 151 10.09 12.93 15.04
CA SER A 151 9.34 13.65 16.07
C SER A 151 8.48 12.68 16.87
N GLU A 152 8.04 13.10 18.06
CA GLU A 152 7.19 12.26 18.92
C GLU A 152 5.88 11.86 18.23
N GLU A 153 5.25 12.77 17.49
CA GLU A 153 4.06 12.48 16.70
C GLU A 153 4.31 11.39 15.63
N LEU A 154 5.45 11.47 14.92
CA LEU A 154 5.81 10.48 13.91
C LEU A 154 6.12 9.13 14.56
N ARG A 155 6.77 9.11 15.73
CA ARG A 155 7.04 7.90 16.52
C ARG A 155 5.73 7.20 16.87
N LEU A 156 4.79 7.93 17.47
CA LEU A 156 3.46 7.41 17.84
C LEU A 156 2.67 6.91 16.62
N GLU A 157 2.71 7.61 15.48
CA GLU A 157 2.06 7.14 14.24
C GLU A 157 2.71 5.85 13.73
N GLY A 158 4.04 5.75 13.81
CA GLY A 158 4.79 4.54 13.46
C GLY A 158 4.36 3.34 14.31
N MET A 159 4.25 3.54 15.63
CA MET A 159 3.76 2.53 16.57
C MET A 159 2.32 2.12 16.24
N ALA A 160 1.43 3.08 15.98
CA ALA A 160 0.05 2.80 15.59
C ALA A 160 -0.03 1.94 14.32
N ARG A 161 0.82 2.20 13.32
CA ARG A 161 0.90 1.38 12.09
C ARG A 161 1.45 -0.02 12.34
N GLU A 162 2.38 -0.17 13.28
CA GLU A 162 2.82 -1.51 13.71
C GLU A 162 1.70 -2.26 14.46
N MET A 163 0.95 -1.58 15.33
CA MET A 163 -0.22 -2.16 16.00
C MET A 163 -1.29 -2.63 15.01
N VAL A 164 -1.64 -1.80 14.02
CA VAL A 164 -2.59 -2.19 12.95
C VAL A 164 -2.13 -3.46 12.25
N ARG A 165 -0.84 -3.57 11.93
CA ARG A 165 -0.29 -4.80 11.33
C ARG A 165 -0.49 -6.00 12.25
N PHE A 166 -0.15 -5.89 13.53
CA PHE A 166 -0.29 -6.99 14.49
C PHE A 166 -1.74 -7.41 14.64
N ILE A 167 -2.67 -6.46 14.76
CA ILE A 167 -4.11 -6.75 14.82
C ILE A 167 -4.57 -7.45 13.53
N GLN A 168 -4.12 -7.01 12.36
CA GLN A 168 -4.46 -7.66 11.09
C GLN A 168 -3.86 -9.06 10.94
N GLU A 169 -2.69 -9.32 11.50
CA GLU A 169 -2.10 -10.66 11.59
C GLU A 169 -2.93 -11.54 12.54
N MET A 170 -3.31 -11.02 13.71
CA MET A 170 -4.18 -11.71 14.66
C MET A 170 -5.55 -12.06 14.05
N ARG A 171 -6.15 -11.16 13.26
CA ARG A 171 -7.42 -11.42 12.55
C ARG A 171 -7.32 -12.63 11.61
N LYS A 172 -6.21 -12.72 10.87
CA LYS A 172 -5.98 -13.84 9.95
C LYS A 172 -5.78 -15.16 10.69
N GLU A 173 -5.06 -15.12 11.81
CA GLU A 173 -4.80 -16.28 12.64
C GLU A 173 -6.06 -16.79 13.37
N ALA A 174 -6.92 -15.87 13.80
CA ALA A 174 -8.24 -16.19 14.34
C ALA A 174 -9.25 -16.66 13.26
N GLY A 175 -8.86 -16.63 11.98
CA GLY A 175 -9.71 -17.07 10.86
C GLY A 175 -10.86 -16.12 10.55
N TYR A 176 -10.73 -14.82 10.84
CA TYR A 176 -11.77 -13.84 10.55
C TYR A 176 -11.78 -13.47 9.07
N GLU A 177 -13.00 -13.25 8.55
CA GLU A 177 -13.18 -12.70 7.21
C GLU A 177 -12.79 -11.22 7.16
N VAL A 178 -12.50 -10.72 5.95
CA VAL A 178 -11.97 -9.36 5.73
C VAL A 178 -12.95 -8.28 6.19
N ASP A 179 -14.25 -8.54 6.11
CA ASP A 179 -15.34 -7.61 6.46
C ASP A 179 -15.83 -7.73 7.90
N ASN A 180 -15.30 -8.68 8.68
CA ASN A 180 -15.71 -8.87 10.07
C ASN A 180 -15.31 -7.67 10.92
N ARG A 181 -16.28 -7.14 11.68
CA ARG A 181 -16.04 -6.16 12.73
C ARG A 181 -15.54 -6.85 13.98
N ILE A 182 -14.68 -6.17 14.73
CA ILE A 182 -14.05 -6.73 15.94
C ILE A 182 -14.10 -5.75 17.12
N LYS A 183 -14.05 -6.29 18.32
CA LYS A 183 -13.72 -5.54 19.54
C LYS A 183 -12.28 -5.79 19.92
N ILE A 184 -11.59 -4.72 20.30
CA ILE A 184 -10.18 -4.76 20.68
C ILE A 184 -10.07 -4.31 22.13
N TRP A 185 -9.32 -5.08 22.91
CA TRP A 185 -8.85 -4.66 24.22
C TRP A 185 -7.33 -4.56 24.21
N HIS A 186 -6.80 -3.50 24.80
CA HIS A 186 -5.36 -3.27 24.89
C HIS A 186 -4.91 -3.03 26.33
N ASP A 187 -3.71 -3.53 26.65
CA ASP A 187 -3.02 -3.31 27.91
C ASP A 187 -1.59 -2.84 27.59
N GLY A 188 -1.29 -1.58 27.87
CA GLY A 188 -0.07 -0.89 27.47
C GLY A 188 -0.27 0.18 26.38
N LEU A 189 0.67 1.12 26.31
CA LEU A 189 0.75 2.20 25.31
C LEU A 189 -0.53 3.04 25.12
N PRO A 190 -1.17 3.56 26.19
CA PRO A 190 -2.41 4.32 26.09
C PRO A 190 -2.25 5.61 25.25
N GLU A 191 -1.05 6.18 25.20
CA GLU A 191 -0.71 7.35 24.39
C GLU A 191 -0.96 7.15 22.89
N VAL A 192 -0.64 5.96 22.36
CA VAL A 192 -0.83 5.64 20.94
C VAL A 192 -2.32 5.50 20.61
N PHE A 193 -3.08 4.81 21.48
CA PHE A 193 -4.53 4.65 21.28
C PHE A 193 -5.28 5.98 21.46
N SER A 194 -4.81 6.85 22.35
CA SER A 194 -5.38 8.19 22.52
C SER A 194 -5.12 9.09 21.31
N ALA A 195 -3.93 9.02 20.71
CA ALA A 195 -3.57 9.88 19.58
C ALA A 195 -4.06 9.34 18.22
N PHE A 196 -4.02 8.02 18.02
CA PHE A 196 -4.28 7.37 16.73
C PHE A 196 -5.38 6.29 16.78
N GLY A 197 -6.24 6.30 17.80
CA GLY A 197 -7.33 5.33 17.96
C GLY A 197 -8.32 5.29 16.79
N GLU A 198 -8.61 6.43 16.16
CA GLU A 198 -9.47 6.47 14.96
C GLU A 198 -8.83 5.74 13.77
N LEU A 199 -7.52 5.93 13.57
CA LEU A 199 -6.76 5.25 12.51
C LEU A 199 -6.78 3.74 12.74
N ILE A 200 -6.49 3.30 13.98
CA ILE A 200 -6.48 1.88 14.34
C ILE A 200 -7.87 1.28 14.11
N SER A 201 -8.92 1.92 14.62
CA SER A 201 -10.29 1.43 14.48
C SER A 201 -10.72 1.31 13.02
N LYS A 202 -10.44 2.34 12.21
CA LYS A 202 -10.80 2.36 10.80
C LYS A 202 -10.09 1.27 10.00
N GLU A 203 -8.78 1.14 10.17
CA GLU A 203 -7.97 0.16 9.42
C GLU A 203 -8.19 -1.28 9.91
N THR A 204 -8.70 -1.48 11.13
CA THR A 204 -8.96 -2.82 11.71
C THR A 204 -10.43 -3.20 11.76
N LEU A 205 -11.34 -2.36 11.25
CA LEU A 205 -12.80 -2.50 11.37
C LEU A 205 -13.23 -2.74 12.81
N ALA A 206 -12.62 -2.03 13.76
CA ALA A 206 -12.95 -2.17 15.17
C ALA A 206 -14.20 -1.35 15.54
N ASP A 207 -15.12 -1.96 16.28
CA ASP A 207 -16.31 -1.29 16.83
C ASP A 207 -16.02 -0.57 18.15
N GLY A 208 -14.87 -0.86 18.77
CA GLY A 208 -14.43 -0.18 19.98
C GLY A 208 -13.02 -0.60 20.40
N LEU A 209 -12.29 0.38 20.93
CA LEU A 209 -10.99 0.21 21.58
C LEU A 209 -11.22 0.35 23.09
N ASN A 210 -11.00 -0.72 23.83
CA ASN A 210 -11.22 -0.75 25.27
C ASN A 210 -9.87 -0.91 25.99
N GLU A 211 -9.62 -0.09 26.99
CA GLU A 211 -8.44 -0.25 27.84
C GLU A 211 -8.68 -1.35 28.89
N GLY A 212 -7.67 -2.20 29.10
CA GLY A 212 -7.66 -3.22 30.14
C GLY A 212 -7.86 -4.66 29.64
N LYS A 213 -8.29 -5.52 30.55
CA LYS A 213 -8.46 -6.96 30.31
C LYS A 213 -9.92 -7.30 30.04
N SER A 214 -10.14 -8.20 29.09
CA SER A 214 -11.40 -8.91 28.89
C SER A 214 -11.13 -10.39 29.15
N ASP A 215 -12.02 -11.07 29.86
CA ASP A 215 -12.00 -12.54 29.97
C ASP A 215 -12.70 -13.21 28.78
N ASP A 216 -13.32 -12.40 27.92
CA ASP A 216 -14.10 -12.81 26.76
C ASP A 216 -13.38 -12.35 25.48
N PHE A 217 -12.45 -13.18 25.00
CA PHE A 217 -11.65 -12.96 23.79
C PHE A 217 -11.46 -14.26 23.00
N ASP A 218 -11.26 -14.13 21.70
CA ASP A 218 -10.98 -15.26 20.81
C ASP A 218 -9.47 -15.50 20.68
N LEU A 219 -8.66 -14.43 20.71
CA LEU A 219 -7.20 -14.50 20.64
C LEU A 219 -6.55 -13.39 21.48
N GLU A 220 -5.52 -13.76 22.25
CA GLU A 220 -4.65 -12.85 23.00
C GLU A 220 -3.20 -13.00 22.51
N LYS A 221 -2.50 -11.88 22.31
CA LYS A 221 -1.06 -11.86 22.05
C LYS A 221 -0.37 -10.70 22.73
N GLU A 222 0.83 -10.96 23.23
CA GLU A 222 1.77 -9.96 23.71
C GLU A 222 2.76 -9.60 22.61
N PHE A 223 3.00 -8.31 22.43
CA PHE A 223 3.92 -7.74 21.46
C PHE A 223 4.86 -6.78 22.18
N GLU A 224 6.05 -6.61 21.62
CA GLU A 224 7.02 -5.62 22.07
C GLU A 224 7.19 -4.56 20.97
N ILE A 225 6.91 -3.30 21.30
CA ILE A 225 7.07 -2.15 20.39
C ILE A 225 8.00 -1.16 21.08
N GLU A 226 9.14 -0.89 20.45
CA GLU A 226 10.19 0.02 20.98
C GLU A 226 10.65 -0.30 22.42
N GLY A 227 10.55 -1.56 22.86
CA GLY A 227 10.93 -1.99 24.22
C GLY A 227 9.78 -1.95 25.24
N GLU A 228 8.60 -1.47 24.83
CA GLU A 228 7.39 -1.47 25.65
C GLU A 228 6.50 -2.68 25.33
N LYS A 229 5.96 -3.28 26.39
CA LYS A 229 5.06 -4.44 26.29
C LYS A 229 3.65 -3.98 26.02
N LEU A 230 3.02 -4.59 25.01
CA LEU A 230 1.64 -4.36 24.62
C LEU A 230 0.93 -5.70 24.53
N THR A 231 -0.14 -5.88 25.29
CA THR A 231 -1.02 -7.04 25.13
C THR A 231 -2.28 -6.62 24.39
N ILE A 232 -2.59 -7.30 23.28
CA ILE A 232 -3.81 -7.08 22.50
C ILE A 232 -4.69 -8.32 22.59
N ARG A 233 -5.98 -8.10 22.80
CA ARG A 233 -7.02 -9.12 22.73
C ARG A 233 -8.04 -8.73 21.67
N ILE A 234 -8.45 -9.68 20.85
CA ILE A 234 -9.48 -9.47 19.83
C ILE A 234 -10.66 -10.42 20.04
N LYS A 235 -11.85 -9.93 19.71
CA LYS A 235 -13.08 -10.71 19.65
C LYS A 235 -13.93 -10.26 18.46
N ARG A 236 -14.57 -11.20 17.77
CA ARG A 236 -15.55 -10.86 16.73
C ARG A 236 -16.91 -10.46 17.31
#